data_AF-A0A971UZK2-F1
#
_entry.id   AF-A0A971UZK2-F1
#
_cell.length_a   1.000
_cell.length_b   1.000
_cell.length_c   1.000
_cell.angle_alpha   90.00
_cell.angle_beta   90.00
_cell.angle_gamma   90.00
#
_symmetry.space_group_name_H-M   'P 1'
#
loop_
_entity.id
_entity.type
_entity.pdbx_description
1 polymer ?
#
loop_
_entity_poly.entity_id
_entity_poly.type
_entity_poly.pdbx_seq_one_letter_code
_entity_poly.pdbx_strand_id
1 'polypeptide(L)'
;MRFNSSVRKIQQTHGVALLVVVVLQAVSLFFVNLFLSYFLSEIKLEFSLRPMVLAFLGSVFVISDIIFIYKKIIRLQPLIHITPVKCKIEDFILIGYTDDGRRRHKAYPIIRSMQDNKLYLSYGDHALSNFNFNAFYINNTIVGFSVYSWNKKELKIGDEVNMYLLKILDVSVVIDQTKNIIRLNGKKLPFFHVNNAIGINAFKDMVFFQGIVVKE
;
A
#
# COMPACT_ATOMS: atom_id res chain seq x y z
N MET A 1 24.88 12.24 8.88
CA MET A 1 23.96 11.20 8.37
C MET A 1 23.42 11.63 7.01
N ARG A 2 23.61 10.84 5.94
CA ARG A 2 23.03 11.13 4.63
C ARG A 2 21.56 10.72 4.64
N PHE A 3 20.65 11.70 4.49
CA PHE A 3 19.22 11.46 4.39
C PHE A 3 18.90 10.66 3.13
N ASN A 4 18.01 9.67 3.23
CA ASN A 4 17.56 8.96 2.06
C ASN A 4 16.59 9.82 1.23
N SER A 5 17.04 10.28 0.06
CA SER A 5 16.27 11.19 -0.80
C SER A 5 15.02 10.53 -1.38
N SER A 6 15.04 9.21 -1.61
CA SER A 6 13.94 8.45 -2.17
C SER A 6 12.77 8.37 -1.17
N VAL A 7 13.03 7.99 0.08
CA VAL A 7 12.00 7.92 1.14
C VAL A 7 11.43 9.31 1.45
N ARG A 8 12.28 10.34 1.49
CA ARG A 8 11.85 11.72 1.73
C ARG A 8 10.94 12.25 0.61
N LYS A 9 11.23 11.93 -0.65
CA LYS A 9 10.37 12.30 -1.78
C LYS A 9 8.97 11.69 -1.65
N ILE A 10 8.89 10.41 -1.26
CA ILE A 10 7.59 9.74 -1.01
C ILE A 10 6.79 10.48 0.06
N GLN A 11 7.44 10.84 1.18
CA GLN A 11 6.77 11.60 2.25
C GLN A 11 6.31 12.99 1.80
N GLN A 12 7.14 13.70 1.02
CA GLN A 12 6.78 15.02 0.48
C GLN A 12 5.56 14.93 -0.45
N THR A 13 5.52 13.92 -1.33
CA THR A 13 4.35 13.68 -2.19
C THR A 13 3.08 13.43 -1.37
N HIS A 14 3.17 12.65 -0.30
CA HIS A 14 2.04 12.43 0.62
C HIS A 14 1.65 13.69 1.39
N GLY A 15 2.61 14.53 1.79
CA GLY A 15 2.35 15.81 2.43
C GLY A 15 1.61 16.80 1.51
N VAL A 16 2.02 16.90 0.24
CA VAL A 16 1.32 17.72 -0.76
C VAL A 16 -0.10 17.19 -0.98
N ALA A 17 -0.27 15.88 -1.10
CA ALA A 17 -1.60 15.28 -1.25
C ALA A 17 -2.51 15.59 -0.05
N LEU A 18 -2.00 15.51 1.18
CA LEU A 18 -2.75 15.88 2.38
C LEU A 18 -3.19 17.35 2.34
N LEU A 19 -2.28 18.27 1.95
CA LEU A 19 -2.61 19.69 1.86
C LEU A 19 -3.74 19.94 0.86
N VAL A 20 -3.70 19.29 -0.30
CA VAL A 20 -4.79 19.37 -1.30
C VAL A 20 -6.10 18.83 -0.72
N VAL A 21 -6.06 17.70 -0.01
CA VAL A 21 -7.25 17.11 0.63
C VAL A 21 -7.85 18.05 1.69
N VAL A 22 -7.03 18.65 2.55
CA VAL A 22 -7.48 19.60 3.58
C VAL A 22 -8.12 20.84 2.96
N VAL A 23 -7.54 21.38 1.87
CA VAL A 23 -8.14 22.49 1.12
C VAL A 23 -9.51 22.10 0.55
N LEU A 24 -9.62 20.91 -0.06
CA LEU A 24 -10.89 20.41 -0.60
C LEU A 24 -11.94 20.17 0.49
N GLN A 25 -11.52 19.69 1.66
CA GLN A 25 -12.40 19.53 2.83
C GLN A 25 -12.93 20.88 3.32
N ALA A 26 -12.07 21.91 3.41
CA ALA A 26 -12.48 23.25 3.79
C ALA A 26 -13.48 23.86 2.77
N VAL A 27 -13.20 23.71 1.47
CA VAL A 27 -14.10 24.12 0.39
C VAL A 27 -15.43 23.37 0.47
N SER A 28 -15.40 22.05 0.75
CA SER A 28 -16.61 21.23 0.92
C SER A 28 -17.45 21.70 2.11
N LEU A 29 -16.84 21.97 3.28
CA LEU A 29 -17.56 22.52 4.43
C LEU A 29 -18.19 23.89 4.12
N PHE A 30 -17.51 24.72 3.34
CA PHE A 30 -18.06 26.00 2.90
C PHE A 30 -19.31 25.82 2.03
N PHE A 31 -19.27 24.92 1.04
CA PHE A 31 -20.44 24.60 0.21
C PHE A 31 -21.59 24.00 1.01
N VAL A 32 -21.30 23.05 1.91
CA VAL A 32 -22.31 22.48 2.81
C VAL A 32 -22.94 23.57 3.67
N ASN A 33 -22.14 24.49 4.20
CA ASN A 33 -22.61 25.61 5.00
C ASN A 33 -23.53 26.56 4.20
N LEU A 34 -23.19 26.87 2.95
CA LEU A 34 -24.04 27.67 2.05
C LEU A 34 -25.36 26.95 1.76
N PHE A 35 -25.29 25.67 1.39
CA PHE A 35 -26.48 24.87 1.08
C PHE A 35 -27.41 24.75 2.29
N LEU A 36 -26.87 24.45 3.47
CA LEU A 36 -27.64 24.41 4.71
C LEU A 36 -28.26 25.78 5.05
N SER A 37 -27.56 26.88 4.75
CA SER A 37 -28.11 28.22 5.01
C SER A 37 -29.33 28.51 4.13
N TYR A 38 -29.27 28.14 2.85
CA TYR A 38 -30.38 28.29 1.90
C TYR A 38 -31.54 27.33 2.21
N PHE A 39 -31.23 26.07 2.53
CA PHE A 39 -32.26 25.07 2.81
C PHE A 39 -32.98 25.32 4.15
N LEU A 40 -32.23 25.69 5.19
CA LEU A 40 -32.80 25.92 6.53
C LEU A 40 -33.42 27.31 6.68
N SER A 41 -33.21 28.25 5.74
CA SER A 41 -33.90 29.56 5.80
C SER A 41 -35.42 29.44 5.67
N GLU A 42 -35.91 28.34 5.09
CA GLU A 42 -37.34 28.08 4.88
C GLU A 42 -37.97 27.18 5.97
N ILE A 43 -37.17 26.64 6.90
CA ILE A 43 -37.60 25.62 7.86
C ILE A 43 -37.32 26.09 9.29
N LYS A 44 -38.36 26.28 10.10
CA LYS A 44 -38.23 26.54 11.55
C LYS A 44 -38.09 25.22 12.30
N LEU A 45 -36.88 24.92 12.74
CA LEU A 45 -36.57 23.80 13.62
C LEU A 45 -36.32 24.28 15.05
N GLU A 46 -36.73 23.50 16.04
CA GLU A 46 -36.48 23.77 17.47
C GLU A 46 -34.99 23.67 17.85
N PHE A 47 -34.18 23.00 17.03
CA PHE A 47 -32.75 22.80 17.25
C PHE A 47 -31.89 23.29 16.07
N SER A 48 -30.69 23.77 16.38
CA SER A 48 -29.75 24.26 15.36
C SER A 48 -29.05 23.11 14.64
N LEU A 49 -29.66 22.59 13.56
CA LEU A 49 -29.09 21.50 12.74
C LEU A 49 -27.77 21.89 12.07
N ARG A 50 -27.63 23.16 11.67
CA ARG A 50 -26.46 23.67 10.93
C ARG A 50 -25.12 23.44 11.65
N PRO A 51 -24.91 23.90 12.90
CA PRO A 51 -23.67 23.66 13.62
C PRO A 51 -23.44 22.17 13.91
N MET A 52 -24.51 21.38 14.13
CA MET A 52 -24.41 19.95 14.38
C MET A 52 -23.87 19.18 13.16
N VAL A 53 -24.39 19.46 11.97
CA VAL A 53 -23.92 18.85 10.71
C VAL A 53 -22.47 19.25 10.41
N LEU A 54 -22.14 20.54 10.58
CA LEU A 54 -20.77 21.02 10.35
C LEU A 54 -19.76 20.41 11.33
N ALA A 55 -20.13 20.29 12.62
CA ALA A 55 -19.28 19.66 13.63
C ALA A 55 -19.08 18.16 13.34
N PHE A 56 -20.12 17.46 12.93
CA PHE A 56 -20.04 16.04 12.55
C PHE A 56 -19.09 15.84 11.35
N LEU A 57 -19.30 16.58 10.26
CA LEU A 57 -18.45 16.49 9.07
C LEU A 57 -16.99 16.89 9.37
N GLY A 58 -16.80 17.97 10.13
CA GLY A 58 -15.48 18.40 10.57
C GLY A 58 -14.76 17.30 11.37
N SER A 59 -15.46 16.60 12.26
CA SER A 59 -14.90 15.50 13.04
C SER A 59 -14.49 14.32 12.15
N VAL A 60 -15.31 13.96 11.15
CA VAL A 60 -15.00 12.90 10.18
C VAL A 60 -13.75 13.25 9.37
N PHE A 61 -13.60 14.51 8.95
CA PHE A 61 -12.41 14.99 8.23
C PHE A 61 -11.15 14.91 9.09
N VAL A 62 -11.20 15.40 10.33
CA VAL A 62 -10.07 15.31 11.27
C VAL A 62 -9.63 13.86 11.50
N ILE A 63 -10.57 12.95 11.73
CA ILE A 63 -10.26 11.52 11.92
C ILE A 63 -9.62 10.94 10.67
N SER A 64 -10.15 11.25 9.49
CA SER A 64 -9.63 10.78 8.20
C SER A 64 -8.19 11.26 7.97
N ASP A 65 -7.91 12.52 8.28
CA ASP A 65 -6.59 13.13 8.14
C ASP A 65 -5.57 12.51 9.11
N ILE A 66 -5.96 12.29 10.37
CA ILE A 66 -5.11 11.61 11.36
C ILE A 66 -4.74 10.21 10.86
N ILE A 67 -5.71 9.45 10.35
CA ILE A 67 -5.48 8.12 9.79
C ILE A 67 -4.52 8.20 8.59
N PHE A 68 -4.70 9.19 7.71
CA PHE A 68 -3.83 9.40 6.56
C PHE A 68 -2.39 9.73 6.98
N ILE A 69 -2.21 10.69 7.89
CA ILE A 69 -0.92 11.11 8.44
C ILE A 69 -0.20 9.91 9.05
N TYR A 70 -0.89 9.15 9.90
CA TYR A 70 -0.30 7.98 10.54
C TYR A 70 0.14 6.94 9.50
N LYS A 71 -0.75 6.55 8.59
CA LYS A 71 -0.48 5.49 7.61
C LYS A 71 0.55 5.87 6.56
N LYS A 72 0.58 7.13 6.10
CA LYS A 72 1.35 7.56 4.93
C LYS A 72 2.56 8.44 5.23
N ILE A 73 2.64 9.06 6.41
CA ILE A 73 3.75 9.96 6.75
C ILE A 73 4.56 9.38 7.91
N ILE A 74 3.92 9.16 9.07
CA ILE A 74 4.60 8.75 10.31
C ILE A 74 5.27 7.39 10.17
N ARG A 75 4.58 6.38 9.59
CA ARG A 75 5.16 5.04 9.39
C ARG A 75 6.41 5.01 8.49
N LEU A 76 6.62 6.03 7.65
CA LEU A 76 7.80 6.13 6.78
C LEU A 76 8.98 6.86 7.45
N GLN A 77 8.74 7.60 8.53
CA GLN A 77 9.75 8.47 9.14
C GLN A 77 11.01 7.73 9.63
N PRO A 78 10.91 6.54 10.26
CA PRO A 78 12.11 5.82 10.68
C PRO A 78 12.98 5.35 9.51
N LEU A 79 12.39 5.14 8.33
CA LEU A 79 13.09 4.63 7.15
C LEU A 79 14.01 5.67 6.49
N ILE A 80 13.86 6.96 6.81
CA ILE A 80 14.70 8.04 6.26
C ILE A 80 16.17 7.86 6.65
N HIS A 81 16.40 7.28 7.82
CA HIS A 81 17.73 7.11 8.42
C HIS A 81 18.31 5.70 8.22
N ILE A 82 17.55 4.80 7.58
CA ILE A 82 17.98 3.42 7.35
C ILE A 82 18.79 3.35 6.05
N THR A 83 19.95 2.71 6.12
CA THR A 83 20.75 2.41 4.95
C THR A 83 20.04 1.35 4.09
N PRO A 84 19.81 1.59 2.80
CA PRO A 84 19.18 0.61 1.95
C PRO A 84 20.07 -0.61 1.74
N VAL A 85 19.45 -1.78 1.68
CA VAL A 85 20.08 -3.02 1.20
C VAL A 85 19.81 -3.14 -0.29
N LYS A 86 20.86 -3.32 -1.09
CA LYS A 86 20.69 -3.59 -2.52
C LYS A 86 20.13 -4.99 -2.72
N CYS A 87 19.12 -5.10 -3.56
CA CYS A 87 18.43 -6.34 -3.85
C CYS A 87 18.15 -6.46 -5.35
N LYS A 88 17.84 -7.68 -5.78
CA LYS A 88 17.38 -7.99 -7.14
C LYS A 88 15.96 -8.56 -7.08
N ILE A 89 15.07 -8.12 -7.96
CA ILE A 89 13.73 -8.73 -8.07
C ILE A 89 13.88 -10.11 -8.70
N GLU A 90 13.44 -11.15 -7.99
CA GLU A 90 13.48 -12.53 -8.48
C GLU A 90 12.13 -12.98 -9.05
N ASP A 91 11.04 -12.51 -8.43
CA ASP A 91 9.68 -12.85 -8.85
C ASP A 91 8.65 -11.87 -8.27
N PHE A 92 7.37 -12.03 -8.64
CA PHE A 92 6.24 -11.31 -8.08
C PHE A 92 5.17 -12.27 -7.55
N ILE A 93 4.64 -11.96 -6.39
CA ILE A 93 3.49 -12.67 -5.81
C ILE A 93 2.23 -11.88 -6.08
N LEU A 94 1.26 -12.53 -6.71
CA LEU A 94 -0.06 -11.97 -6.96
C LEU A 94 -1.04 -12.39 -5.87
N ILE A 95 -1.45 -11.43 -5.04
CA ILE A 95 -2.46 -11.66 -3.99
C ILE A 95 -3.82 -11.16 -4.49
N GLY A 96 -4.78 -12.07 -4.61
CA GLY A 96 -6.15 -11.77 -5.00
C GLY A 96 -6.94 -11.03 -3.92
N TYR A 97 -7.75 -10.06 -4.31
CA TYR A 97 -8.75 -9.38 -3.49
C TYR A 97 -10.02 -9.11 -4.31
N THR A 98 -11.15 -8.93 -3.62
CA THR A 98 -12.42 -8.58 -4.28
C THR A 98 -12.60 -7.08 -4.24
N ASP A 99 -12.91 -6.49 -5.40
CA ASP A 99 -13.16 -5.06 -5.56
C ASP A 99 -14.38 -4.89 -6.48
N ASP A 100 -15.46 -4.31 -5.95
CA ASP A 100 -16.76 -4.18 -6.63
C ASP A 100 -17.25 -5.49 -7.29
N GLY A 101 -17.16 -6.60 -6.56
CA GLY A 101 -17.58 -7.93 -7.03
C GLY A 101 -16.65 -8.55 -8.09
N ARG A 102 -15.60 -7.86 -8.53
CA ARG A 102 -14.58 -8.38 -9.45
C ARG A 102 -13.35 -8.86 -8.69
N ARG A 103 -12.79 -10.00 -9.09
CA ARG A 103 -11.49 -10.45 -8.59
C ARG A 103 -10.39 -9.58 -9.19
N ARG A 104 -9.66 -8.88 -8.33
CA ARG A 104 -8.45 -8.13 -8.67
C ARG A 104 -7.25 -8.75 -7.96
N HIS A 105 -6.05 -8.37 -8.38
CA HIS A 105 -4.81 -8.84 -7.76
C HIS A 105 -3.92 -7.65 -7.41
N LYS A 106 -3.09 -7.81 -6.37
CA LYS A 106 -1.95 -6.94 -6.09
C LYS A 106 -0.68 -7.72 -6.25
N ALA A 107 0.30 -7.15 -6.94
CA ALA A 107 1.63 -7.74 -7.03
C ALA A 107 2.55 -7.22 -5.92
N TYR A 108 3.29 -8.13 -5.31
CA TYR A 108 4.35 -7.84 -4.35
C TYR A 108 5.66 -8.46 -4.84
N PRO A 109 6.75 -7.69 -4.97
CA PRO A 109 8.02 -8.24 -5.41
C PRO A 109 8.63 -9.14 -4.35
N ILE A 110 9.08 -10.32 -4.76
CA ILE A 110 10.05 -11.12 -4.02
C ILE A 110 11.44 -10.63 -4.44
N ILE A 111 12.24 -10.24 -3.45
CA ILE A 111 13.56 -9.68 -3.71
C ILE A 111 14.65 -10.51 -3.04
N ARG A 112 15.77 -10.71 -3.72
CA ARG A 112 16.96 -11.34 -3.17
C ARG A 112 17.94 -10.26 -2.75
N SER A 113 18.34 -10.26 -1.49
CA SER A 113 19.36 -9.34 -1.00
C SER A 113 20.74 -9.74 -1.54
N MET A 114 21.50 -8.74 -2.02
CA MET A 114 22.86 -8.95 -2.52
C MET A 114 23.88 -9.11 -1.39
N GLN A 115 23.51 -8.83 -0.13
CA GLN A 115 24.43 -8.92 1.02
C GLN A 115 24.45 -10.31 1.65
N ASP A 116 23.27 -10.91 1.84
CA ASP A 116 23.10 -12.19 2.55
C ASP A 116 22.49 -13.29 1.67
N ASN A 117 22.20 -12.99 0.40
CA ASN A 117 21.61 -13.90 -0.58
C ASN A 117 20.24 -14.49 -0.19
N LYS A 118 19.57 -13.92 0.81
CA LYS A 118 18.25 -14.38 1.27
C LYS A 118 17.13 -13.73 0.47
N LEU A 119 16.01 -14.45 0.38
CA LEU A 119 14.78 -13.94 -0.22
C LEU A 119 13.97 -13.17 0.83
N TYR A 120 13.53 -11.98 0.48
CA TYR A 120 12.74 -11.09 1.31
C TYR A 120 11.39 -10.82 0.65
N LEU A 121 10.36 -10.74 1.49
CA LEU A 121 9.01 -10.41 1.06
C LEU A 121 8.32 -9.45 2.04
N SER A 122 7.76 -8.39 1.48
CA SER A 122 6.82 -7.51 2.19
C SER A 122 5.47 -7.52 1.48
N TYR A 123 4.39 -7.70 2.23
CA TYR A 123 3.04 -7.85 1.68
C TYR A 123 1.98 -7.21 2.57
N GLY A 124 0.80 -6.94 2.01
CA GLY A 124 -0.34 -6.38 2.75
C GLY A 124 0.00 -5.05 3.45
N ASP A 125 -0.40 -4.92 4.73
CA ASP A 125 -0.17 -3.72 5.54
C ASP A 125 1.30 -3.54 6.01
N HIS A 126 2.14 -4.54 5.77
CA HIS A 126 3.57 -4.49 6.06
C HIS A 126 4.38 -3.93 4.88
N ALA A 127 3.85 -4.04 3.66
CA ALA A 127 4.39 -3.37 2.49
C ALA A 127 4.06 -1.88 2.55
N LEU A 128 5.03 -1.07 2.95
CA LEU A 128 4.87 0.38 3.03
C LEU A 128 5.02 1.06 1.67
N SER A 129 5.63 0.36 0.70
CA SER A 129 5.64 0.74 -0.71
C SER A 129 4.28 0.49 -1.37
N ASN A 130 3.77 1.50 -2.07
CA ASN A 130 2.64 1.34 -2.98
C ASN A 130 3.16 0.88 -4.36
N PHE A 131 2.68 -0.28 -4.82
CA PHE A 131 2.87 -0.74 -6.19
C PHE A 131 1.55 -0.64 -6.95
N ASN A 132 1.60 -0.02 -8.12
CA ASN A 132 0.47 -0.04 -9.05
C ASN A 132 0.57 -1.32 -9.87
N PHE A 133 -0.55 -2.01 -10.01
CA PHE A 133 -0.62 -3.30 -10.70
C PHE A 133 -1.68 -3.21 -11.78
N ASN A 134 -1.27 -3.46 -13.02
CA ASN A 134 -2.16 -3.60 -14.16
C ASN A 134 -2.09 -5.04 -14.65
N ALA A 135 -3.22 -5.69 -14.84
CA ALA A 135 -3.28 -7.05 -15.37
C ALA A 135 -4.26 -7.15 -16.54
N PHE A 136 -3.89 -7.98 -17.50
CA PHE A 136 -4.70 -8.38 -18.64
C PHE A 136 -5.31 -9.74 -18.35
N TYR A 137 -6.62 -9.85 -18.51
CA TYR A 137 -7.38 -11.06 -18.23
C TYR A 137 -8.02 -11.60 -19.51
N ILE A 138 -7.92 -12.91 -19.73
CA ILE A 138 -8.72 -13.65 -20.71
C ILE A 138 -9.38 -14.81 -19.96
N ASN A 139 -10.71 -14.93 -20.05
CA ASN A 139 -11.48 -15.97 -19.36
C ASN A 139 -11.17 -16.08 -17.85
N ASN A 140 -11.14 -14.93 -17.14
CA ASN A 140 -10.78 -14.83 -15.72
C ASN A 140 -9.37 -15.32 -15.34
N THR A 141 -8.51 -15.55 -16.33
CA THR A 141 -7.11 -15.96 -16.13
C THR A 141 -6.21 -14.78 -16.49
N ILE A 142 -5.16 -14.54 -15.68
CA ILE A 142 -4.17 -13.49 -15.95
C ILE A 142 -3.29 -13.96 -17.12
N VAL A 143 -3.26 -13.18 -18.20
CA VAL A 143 -2.46 -13.45 -19.40
C VAL A 143 -1.20 -12.57 -19.45
N GLY A 144 -1.22 -11.45 -18.75
CA GLY A 144 -0.07 -10.59 -18.59
C GLY A 144 -0.31 -9.57 -17.49
N PHE A 145 0.76 -8.97 -16.99
CA PHE A 145 0.66 -7.88 -16.04
C PHE A 145 1.89 -6.98 -16.10
N SER A 146 1.75 -5.77 -15.57
CA SER A 146 2.83 -4.83 -15.33
C SER A 146 2.72 -4.30 -13.90
N VAL A 147 3.86 -4.20 -13.23
CA VAL A 147 3.98 -3.63 -11.89
C VAL A 147 4.76 -2.34 -11.99
N TYR A 148 4.23 -1.27 -11.39
CA TYR A 148 4.90 0.03 -11.34
C TYR A 148 5.15 0.42 -9.90
N SER A 149 6.33 0.95 -9.63
CA SER A 149 6.65 1.58 -8.36
C SER A 149 5.97 2.95 -8.24
N TRP A 150 6.07 3.57 -7.05
CA TRP A 150 5.42 4.84 -6.73
C TRP A 150 5.78 5.99 -7.70
N ASN A 151 6.98 5.96 -8.29
CA ASN A 151 7.46 6.94 -9.27
C ASN A 151 7.05 6.59 -10.71
N LYS A 152 6.10 5.65 -10.88
CA LYS A 152 5.60 5.14 -12.17
C LYS A 152 6.64 4.40 -13.01
N LYS A 153 7.82 4.06 -12.48
CA LYS A 153 8.77 3.17 -13.17
C LYS A 153 8.27 1.73 -13.11
N GLU A 154 8.26 1.06 -14.25
CA GLU A 154 7.96 -0.36 -14.35
C GLU A 154 9.04 -1.18 -13.63
N LEU A 155 8.58 -2.19 -12.88
CA LEU A 155 9.38 -3.18 -12.18
C LEU A 155 9.30 -4.50 -12.96
N LYS A 156 10.46 -5.06 -13.26
CA LYS A 156 10.66 -6.32 -13.97
C LYS A 156 11.51 -7.26 -13.13
N ILE A 157 11.32 -8.55 -13.37
CA ILE A 157 12.22 -9.57 -12.83
C ILE A 157 13.62 -9.27 -13.34
N GLY A 158 14.60 -9.31 -12.44
CA GLY A 158 15.99 -9.00 -12.70
C GLY A 158 16.40 -7.56 -12.38
N ASP A 159 15.45 -6.65 -12.15
CA ASP A 159 15.77 -5.27 -11.78
C ASP A 159 16.48 -5.18 -10.42
N GLU A 160 17.43 -4.25 -10.33
CA GLU A 160 18.02 -3.85 -9.05
C GLU A 160 17.08 -2.86 -8.32
N VAL A 161 16.90 -3.10 -7.02
CA VAL A 161 16.06 -2.30 -6.15
C VAL A 161 16.71 -2.12 -4.78
N ASN A 162 16.33 -1.05 -4.09
CA ASN A 162 16.75 -0.77 -2.73
C ASN A 162 15.64 -1.19 -1.75
N MET A 163 16.00 -2.03 -0.78
CA MET A 163 15.15 -2.43 0.33
C MET A 163 15.46 -1.60 1.57
N TYR A 164 14.41 -0.98 2.13
CA TYR A 164 14.45 -0.25 3.40
C TYR A 164 13.75 -1.10 4.47
N LEU A 165 14.55 -1.80 5.28
CA LEU A 165 14.06 -2.71 6.31
C LEU A 165 13.72 -1.96 7.60
N LEU A 166 12.45 -1.91 7.98
CA LEU A 166 12.02 -1.34 9.27
C LEU A 166 12.07 -2.40 10.38
N LYS A 167 11.49 -3.57 10.11
CA LYS A 167 11.34 -4.65 11.08
C LYS A 167 11.19 -5.99 10.35
N ILE A 168 11.87 -7.02 10.86
CA ILE A 168 11.64 -8.42 10.45
C ILE A 168 10.38 -8.94 11.16
N LEU A 169 9.54 -9.66 10.41
CA LEU A 169 8.28 -10.20 10.90
C LEU A 169 8.44 -11.69 11.14
N ASP A 170 7.92 -12.14 12.28
CA ASP A 170 7.72 -13.57 12.53
C ASP A 170 6.39 -13.97 11.89
N VAL A 171 6.47 -14.71 10.78
CA VAL A 171 5.31 -15.13 9.99
C VAL A 171 5.24 -16.64 9.97
N SER A 172 4.16 -17.19 10.51
CA SER A 172 3.85 -18.61 10.38
C SER A 172 3.43 -18.91 8.94
N VAL A 173 4.20 -19.78 8.28
CA VAL A 173 3.96 -20.21 6.91
C VAL A 173 3.46 -21.65 6.90
N VAL A 174 2.25 -21.85 6.36
CA VAL A 174 1.71 -23.19 6.10
C VAL A 174 1.43 -23.32 4.61
N ILE A 175 1.91 -24.40 4.00
CA ILE A 175 1.80 -24.64 2.56
C ILE A 175 0.91 -25.86 2.32
N ASP A 176 -0.11 -25.68 1.48
CA ASP A 176 -0.87 -26.77 0.88
C ASP A 176 -0.48 -26.86 -0.60
N GLN A 177 0.44 -27.79 -0.91
CA GLN A 177 0.94 -28.00 -2.27
C GLN A 177 -0.17 -28.53 -3.19
N THR A 178 -1.08 -29.37 -2.68
CA THR A 178 -2.13 -30.00 -3.49
C THR A 178 -3.12 -29.00 -4.06
N LYS A 179 -3.39 -27.93 -3.30
CA LYS A 179 -4.33 -26.88 -3.71
C LYS A 179 -3.62 -25.57 -4.09
N ASN A 180 -2.29 -25.58 -4.18
CA ASN A 180 -1.43 -24.43 -4.44
C ASN A 180 -1.81 -23.20 -3.57
N ILE A 181 -1.90 -23.42 -2.26
CA ILE A 181 -2.33 -22.42 -1.29
C ILE A 181 -1.24 -22.22 -0.24
N ILE A 182 -0.99 -20.96 0.10
CA ILE A 182 -0.17 -20.54 1.23
C ILE A 182 -1.07 -19.91 2.30
N ARG A 183 -0.81 -20.23 3.57
CA ARG A 183 -1.36 -19.49 4.70
C ARG A 183 -0.22 -18.76 5.38
N LEU A 184 -0.32 -17.43 5.43
CA LEU A 184 0.60 -16.57 6.15
C LEU A 184 -0.13 -16.04 7.39
N ASN A 185 0.33 -16.40 8.59
CA ASN A 185 -0.34 -16.10 9.86
C ASN A 185 -1.83 -16.49 9.85
N GLY A 186 -2.12 -17.70 9.36
CA GLY A 186 -3.47 -18.26 9.28
C GLY A 186 -4.34 -17.70 8.14
N LYS A 187 -3.97 -16.59 7.49
CA LYS A 187 -4.72 -16.04 6.35
C LYS A 187 -4.40 -16.80 5.08
N LYS A 188 -5.43 -17.41 4.49
CA LYS A 188 -5.35 -18.14 3.23
C LYS A 188 -5.14 -17.17 2.06
N LEU A 189 -4.07 -17.37 1.31
CA LEU A 189 -3.76 -16.62 0.11
C LEU A 189 -3.72 -17.59 -1.08
N PRO A 190 -4.62 -17.41 -2.08
CA PRO A 190 -4.49 -18.14 -3.34
C PRO A 190 -3.22 -17.68 -4.03
N PHE A 191 -2.48 -18.63 -4.59
CA PHE A 191 -1.14 -18.38 -5.07
C PHE A 191 -1.04 -18.61 -6.57
N PHE A 192 -0.50 -17.62 -7.27
CA PHE A 192 -0.24 -17.65 -8.70
C PHE A 192 1.22 -17.30 -8.94
N HIS A 193 1.98 -18.27 -9.44
CA HIS A 193 3.35 -18.04 -9.87
C HIS A 193 3.38 -17.20 -11.14
N VAL A 194 4.28 -16.24 -11.18
CA VAL A 194 4.65 -15.57 -12.44
C VAL A 194 5.88 -16.25 -13.02
N ASN A 195 6.84 -16.64 -12.18
CA ASN A 195 8.07 -17.30 -12.58
C ASN A 195 8.11 -18.74 -12.06
N ASN A 196 8.28 -19.71 -12.96
CA ASN A 196 8.41 -21.13 -12.59
C ASN A 196 9.70 -21.44 -11.82
N ALA A 197 10.67 -20.51 -11.77
CA ALA A 197 11.96 -20.71 -11.13
C ALA A 197 11.90 -20.70 -9.59
N ILE A 198 10.91 -20.03 -8.99
CA ILE A 198 10.71 -20.03 -7.53
C ILE A 198 9.49 -20.89 -7.25
N GLY A 199 9.64 -21.98 -6.50
CA GLY A 199 8.52 -22.84 -6.11
C GLY A 199 7.75 -22.31 -4.90
N ILE A 200 6.54 -22.81 -4.64
CA ILE A 200 5.75 -22.45 -3.45
C ILE A 200 6.50 -22.74 -2.14
N ASN A 201 7.44 -23.68 -2.15
CA ASN A 201 8.27 -24.03 -0.99
C ASN A 201 9.25 -22.93 -0.57
N ALA A 202 9.62 -21.99 -1.46
CA ALA A 202 10.55 -20.92 -1.15
C ALA A 202 10.05 -20.03 0.00
N PHE A 203 8.73 -19.99 0.24
CA PHE A 203 8.13 -19.24 1.34
C PHE A 203 8.55 -19.73 2.73
N LYS A 204 8.99 -20.99 2.87
CA LYS A 204 9.50 -21.50 4.15
C LYS A 204 10.81 -20.83 4.55
N ASP A 205 11.60 -20.45 3.57
CA ASP A 205 12.95 -19.91 3.76
C ASP A 205 13.01 -18.38 3.52
N MET A 206 11.87 -17.76 3.22
CA MET A 206 11.75 -16.32 3.02
C MET A 206 11.75 -15.56 4.33
N VAL A 207 12.43 -14.41 4.32
CA VAL A 207 12.38 -13.44 5.40
C VAL A 207 11.25 -12.45 5.14
N PHE A 208 10.23 -12.48 5.99
CA PHE A 208 9.15 -11.52 5.92
C PHE A 208 9.52 -10.24 6.63
N PHE A 209 9.16 -9.10 6.06
CA PHE A 209 9.52 -7.82 6.66
C PHE A 209 8.48 -6.73 6.44
N GLN A 210 8.53 -5.74 7.32
CA GLN A 210 7.89 -4.45 7.14
C GLN A 210 8.92 -3.47 6.60
N GLY A 211 8.59 -2.80 5.49
CA GLY A 211 9.53 -1.88 4.85
C GLY A 211 9.07 -1.36 3.50
N ILE A 212 9.98 -0.70 2.79
CA ILE A 212 9.78 -0.16 1.44
C ILE A 212 10.76 -0.83 0.49
N VAL A 213 10.31 -1.14 -0.73
CA VAL A 213 11.16 -1.51 -1.86
C VAL A 213 11.04 -0.43 -2.93
N VAL A 214 12.17 0.13 -3.37
CA VAL A 214 12.21 1.23 -4.35
C VAL A 214 13.18 0.92 -5.48
N LYS A 215 12.74 1.15 -6.71
CA LYS A 215 13.60 1.21 -7.90
C LYS A 215 14.03 2.66 -8.12
N GLU A 216 15.33 2.92 -8.02
CA GLU A 216 15.91 4.26 -8.20
C GLU A 216 15.99 4.69 -9.66
#